data_AF-A0A9X8DM37-F1
#
_entry.id   AF-A0A9X8DM37-F1
#
_cell.length_a   1.000
_cell.length_b   1.000
_cell.length_c   1.000
_cell.angle_alpha   90.00
_cell.angle_beta   90.00
_cell.angle_gamma   90.00
#
_symmetry.space_group_name_H-M   'P 1'
#
loop_
_entity.id
_entity.type
_entity.pdbx_description
1 polymer ?
#
loop_
_entity_poly.entity_id
_entity_poly.type
_entity_poly.pdbx_seq_one_letter_code
_entity_poly.pdbx_strand_id
1 'polypeptide(L)'
;MKHQFVRKMVLRVRHDFPYLSMRQAVVGKQEIIRCPLDTATDDIAKRTASLLKVVRRDEKGLPHDVKAITHLLKGSINTEVNGGAPEVIQTFLAAGVVCVDKDAMPMAPAIQAEKQTELRTTLVQFLNVALTVLTISRDLFRRTNHHHRSVPSASAAGLSSTTITSPTNSATSSSTSSSNNYHPSEDADVLQLAPLQEEFEKAFGKIVAVLAASYADEPDDVAALRAAAAFKLGLTV
;
A
#
# COMPACT_ATOMS: atom_id res chain seq x y z
N MET A 1 -15.49 6.13 -12.16
CA MET A 1 -14.38 5.98 -13.14
C MET A 1 -14.75 5.75 -14.62
N LYS A 2 -16.03 5.65 -15.02
CA LYS A 2 -16.46 5.18 -16.36
C LYS A 2 -16.00 5.99 -17.58
N HIS A 3 -15.58 7.24 -17.40
CA HIS A 3 -15.26 8.18 -18.48
C HIS A 3 -13.84 8.74 -18.40
N GLN A 4 -12.96 8.11 -17.61
CA GLN A 4 -11.60 8.61 -17.42
C GLN A 4 -10.68 8.09 -18.54
N PHE A 5 -10.41 8.94 -19.52
CA PHE A 5 -9.42 8.67 -20.56
C PHE A 5 -8.09 9.33 -20.19
N VAL A 6 -6.98 8.68 -20.54
CA VAL A 6 -5.65 9.27 -20.40
C VAL A 6 -5.01 9.45 -21.77
N ARG A 7 -4.61 10.68 -22.08
CA ARG A 7 -3.84 11.01 -23.27
C ARG A 7 -2.37 11.18 -22.88
N LYS A 8 -1.53 10.27 -23.34
CA LYS A 8 -0.08 10.31 -23.13
C LYS A 8 0.61 10.76 -24.42
N MET A 9 1.43 11.81 -24.31
CA MET A 9 2.27 12.28 -25.40
C MET A 9 3.73 11.93 -25.10
N VAL A 10 4.32 11.08 -25.93
CA VAL A 10 5.74 10.72 -25.87
C VAL A 10 6.50 11.62 -26.82
N LEU A 11 7.42 12.41 -26.27
CA LEU A 11 8.28 13.32 -27.02
C LEU A 11 9.67 12.71 -27.15
N ARG A 12 10.20 12.68 -28.37
CA ARG A 12 11.55 12.18 -28.67
C ARG A 12 12.47 13.36 -28.98
N VAL A 13 13.66 13.36 -28.39
CA VAL A 13 14.75 14.29 -28.70
C VAL A 13 15.82 13.60 -29.55
N ARG A 14 16.79 14.35 -30.08
CA ARG A 14 17.82 13.79 -30.96
C ARG A 14 18.86 12.95 -30.22
N HIS A 15 19.23 13.34 -28.99
CA HIS A 15 20.24 12.67 -28.19
C HIS A 15 19.69 12.38 -26.78
N ASP A 16 20.08 11.25 -26.20
CA ASP A 16 19.66 10.86 -24.84
C ASP A 16 20.22 11.81 -23.78
N PHE A 17 19.52 11.90 -22.65
CA PHE A 17 20.04 12.60 -21.47
C PHE A 17 20.85 11.63 -20.59
N PRO A 18 21.93 12.10 -19.95
CA PRO A 18 22.49 13.46 -20.00
C PRO A 18 23.21 13.78 -21.33
N TYR A 19 23.16 15.04 -21.77
CA TYR A 19 23.85 15.54 -22.98
C TYR A 19 24.52 16.90 -22.69
N LEU A 20 25.41 17.35 -23.59
CA LEU A 20 26.12 18.64 -23.44
C LEU A 20 25.16 19.83 -23.26
N SER A 21 23.98 19.78 -23.87
CA SER A 21 22.92 20.78 -23.68
C SER A 21 21.80 20.22 -22.81
N MET A 22 21.36 21.01 -21.82
CA MET A 22 20.19 20.70 -20.99
C MET A 22 18.85 20.90 -21.71
N ARG A 23 18.86 21.51 -22.91
CA ARG A 23 17.68 21.70 -23.75
C ARG A 23 17.96 21.13 -25.14
N GLN A 24 17.01 20.37 -25.66
CA GLN A 24 17.06 19.83 -27.02
C GLN A 24 15.70 20.01 -27.68
N ALA A 25 15.69 20.23 -28.99
CA ALA A 25 14.45 20.29 -29.75
C ALA A 25 13.77 18.91 -29.78
N VAL A 26 12.43 18.91 -29.68
CA VAL A 26 11.63 17.70 -29.89
C VAL A 26 11.64 17.38 -31.39
N VAL A 27 12.14 16.19 -31.74
CA VAL A 27 12.23 15.70 -33.12
C VAL A 27 11.17 14.64 -33.46
N GLY A 28 10.43 14.15 -32.46
CA GLY A 28 9.33 13.22 -32.67
C GLY A 28 8.25 13.35 -31.60
N LYS A 29 7.00 13.08 -31.99
CA LYS A 29 5.84 13.06 -31.09
C LYS A 29 5.00 11.82 -31.38
N GLN A 30 4.61 11.11 -30.34
CA GLN A 30 3.68 9.98 -30.42
C GLN A 30 2.56 10.19 -29.40
N GLU A 31 1.31 10.11 -29.85
CA GLU A 31 0.13 10.17 -28.99
C GLU A 31 -0.39 8.76 -28.71
N ILE A 32 -0.73 8.51 -27.46
CA ILE A 32 -1.30 7.26 -26.98
C ILE A 32 -2.53 7.60 -26.14
N ILE A 33 -3.69 7.10 -26.54
CA ILE A 33 -4.94 7.24 -25.79
C ILE A 33 -5.21 5.92 -25.07
N ARG A 34 -5.31 6.00 -23.74
CA ARG A 34 -5.75 4.90 -22.87
C ARG A 34 -7.24 5.07 -22.62
N CYS A 35 -8.02 4.02 -22.89
CA CYS A 35 -9.44 4.00 -22.54
C CYS A 35 -9.62 3.85 -21.01
N PRO A 36 -10.84 4.02 -20.48
CA PRO A 36 -11.09 3.92 -19.04
C PRO A 36 -10.74 2.56 -18.43
N LEU A 37 -10.94 1.47 -19.17
CA LEU A 37 -10.58 0.12 -18.72
C LEU A 37 -9.05 -0.05 -18.59
N ASP A 38 -8.30 0.43 -19.60
CA ASP A 38 -6.84 0.39 -19.57
C ASP A 38 -6.27 1.30 -18.48
N THR A 39 -6.88 2.46 -18.29
CA THR A 39 -6.49 3.42 -17.24
C THR A 39 -6.68 2.80 -15.85
N ALA A 40 -7.81 2.14 -15.61
CA ALA A 40 -8.05 1.45 -14.35
C ALA A 40 -7.06 0.30 -14.11
N THR A 41 -6.70 -0.43 -15.18
CA THR A 41 -5.70 -1.51 -15.13
C THR A 41 -4.32 -0.94 -14.76
N ASP A 42 -3.88 0.14 -15.41
CA ASP A 42 -2.64 0.85 -15.10
C ASP A 42 -2.60 1.35 -13.64
N ASP A 43 -3.72 1.87 -13.13
CA ASP A 43 -3.82 2.39 -11.77
C ASP A 43 -3.74 1.27 -10.71
N ILE A 44 -4.33 0.10 -10.97
CA ILE A 44 -4.16 -1.09 -10.11
C ILE A 44 -2.72 -1.59 -10.18
N ALA A 45 -2.11 -1.65 -11.37
CA ALA A 45 -0.72 -2.05 -11.55
C ALA A 45 0.25 -1.11 -10.81
N LYS A 46 0.01 0.21 -10.86
CA LYS A 46 0.82 1.21 -10.14
C LYS A 46 0.72 1.07 -8.61
N ARG A 47 -0.48 0.78 -8.09
CA ARG A 47 -0.66 0.47 -6.66
C ARG A 47 0.06 -0.82 -6.28
N THR A 48 -0.05 -1.85 -7.11
CA THR A 48 0.67 -3.12 -6.95
C THR A 48 2.18 -2.91 -6.87
N ALA A 49 2.74 -2.10 -7.78
CA ALA A 49 4.17 -1.79 -7.78
C ALA A 49 4.60 -1.05 -6.50
N SER A 50 3.74 -0.21 -5.91
CA SER A 50 4.02 0.48 -4.65
C SER A 50 4.03 -0.49 -3.46
N LEU A 51 3.07 -1.41 -3.38
CA LEU A 51 3.04 -2.47 -2.36
C LEU A 51 4.23 -3.42 -2.50
N LEU A 52 4.61 -3.77 -3.73
CA LEU A 52 5.73 -4.67 -3.99
C LEU A 52 7.08 -4.10 -3.53
N LYS A 53 7.22 -2.76 -3.42
CA LYS A 53 8.40 -2.15 -2.78
C LYS A 53 8.51 -2.47 -1.29
N VAL A 54 7.38 -2.69 -0.61
CA VAL A 54 7.37 -3.13 0.79
C VAL A 54 7.83 -4.58 0.87
N VAL A 55 7.23 -5.47 0.07
CA VAL A 55 7.62 -6.89 0.02
C VAL A 55 9.11 -7.06 -0.25
N ARG A 56 9.64 -6.39 -1.30
CA ARG A 56 11.08 -6.47 -1.62
C ARG A 56 12.00 -5.89 -0.55
N ARG A 57 11.51 -4.96 0.27
CA ARG A 57 12.28 -4.41 1.39
C ARG A 57 12.31 -5.42 2.54
N ASP A 58 11.19 -6.04 2.84
CA ASP A 58 11.04 -7.09 3.85
C ASP A 58 11.91 -8.31 3.52
N GLU A 59 11.90 -8.76 2.26
CA GLU A 59 12.77 -9.85 1.76
C GLU A 59 14.27 -9.56 1.93
N LYS A 60 14.66 -8.28 1.94
CA LYS A 60 16.05 -7.85 2.16
C LYS A 60 16.39 -7.68 3.66
N GLY A 61 15.46 -7.99 4.55
CA GLY A 61 15.61 -7.81 6.00
C GLY A 61 15.74 -6.35 6.43
N LEU A 62 15.31 -5.40 5.58
CA LEU A 62 15.41 -3.97 5.88
C LEU A 62 14.25 -3.54 6.78
N PRO A 63 14.50 -2.65 7.76
CA PRO A 63 13.46 -2.21 8.68
C PRO A 63 12.36 -1.42 7.96
N HIS A 64 11.16 -1.50 8.50
CA HIS A 64 9.97 -0.84 7.99
C HIS A 64 9.45 0.23 8.94
N ASP A 65 9.09 1.37 8.37
CA ASP A 65 8.32 2.40 9.07
C ASP A 65 6.83 2.01 9.07
N VAL A 66 6.27 1.87 10.28
CA VAL A 66 4.87 1.54 10.53
C VAL A 66 3.94 2.62 9.97
N LYS A 67 4.27 3.90 10.11
CA LYS A 67 3.46 5.01 9.57
C LYS A 67 3.44 4.97 8.04
N ALA A 68 4.57 4.71 7.40
CA ALA A 68 4.67 4.57 5.94
C ALA A 68 3.83 3.40 5.40
N ILE A 69 3.89 2.23 6.03
CA ILE A 69 3.08 1.07 5.63
C ILE A 69 1.59 1.34 5.84
N THR A 70 1.22 1.92 6.98
CA THR A 70 -0.18 2.28 7.29
C THR A 70 -0.73 3.23 6.23
N HIS A 71 0.01 4.29 5.90
CA HIS A 71 -0.40 5.26 4.88
C HIS A 71 -0.57 4.61 3.50
N LEU A 72 0.34 3.71 3.14
CA LEU A 72 0.27 2.97 1.88
C LEU A 72 -0.95 2.02 1.82
N LEU A 73 -1.23 1.29 2.90
CA LEU A 73 -2.38 0.39 3.00
C LEU A 73 -3.70 1.17 2.95
N LYS A 74 -3.78 2.29 3.68
CA LYS A 74 -4.94 3.20 3.61
C LYS A 74 -5.17 3.71 2.19
N GLY A 75 -4.12 4.18 1.50
CA GLY A 75 -4.24 4.66 0.13
C GLY A 75 -4.46 3.58 -0.94
N SER A 76 -4.24 2.30 -0.62
CA SER A 76 -4.31 1.21 -1.61
C SER A 76 -5.56 0.34 -1.44
N ILE A 77 -5.86 -0.07 -0.21
CA ILE A 77 -6.90 -1.05 0.14
C ILE A 77 -8.10 -0.35 0.76
N ASN A 78 -7.89 0.55 1.72
CA ASN A 78 -8.95 1.24 2.47
C ASN A 78 -9.14 2.69 2.00
N THR A 79 -9.42 2.85 0.70
CA THR A 79 -9.59 4.18 0.10
C THR A 79 -10.94 4.77 0.47
N GLU A 80 -10.93 5.93 1.14
CA GLU A 80 -12.15 6.61 1.63
C GLU A 80 -12.72 7.63 0.62
N VAL A 81 -11.88 8.19 -0.25
CA VAL A 81 -12.25 9.32 -1.14
C VAL A 81 -12.68 8.87 -2.54
N ASN A 82 -12.03 7.85 -3.06
CA ASN A 82 -12.31 7.25 -4.37
C ASN A 82 -12.72 5.80 -4.08
N GLY A 83 -13.73 5.24 -4.74
CA GLY A 83 -14.33 3.94 -4.37
C GLY A 83 -13.41 2.71 -4.53
N GLY A 84 -12.12 2.92 -4.79
CA GLY A 84 -11.07 1.93 -4.67
C GLY A 84 -11.11 0.83 -5.72
N ALA A 85 -10.49 -0.29 -5.38
CA ALA A 85 -10.61 -1.50 -6.19
C ALA A 85 -12.08 -2.00 -6.33
N PRO A 86 -12.97 -1.88 -5.31
CA PRO A 86 -14.37 -2.28 -5.47
C PRO A 86 -15.11 -1.49 -6.57
N GLU A 87 -14.93 -0.17 -6.65
CA GLU A 87 -15.54 0.64 -7.72
C GLU A 87 -15.00 0.22 -9.09
N VAL A 88 -13.69 -0.06 -9.21
CA VAL A 88 -13.08 -0.55 -10.46
C VAL A 88 -13.73 -1.86 -10.90
N ILE A 89 -13.85 -2.84 -10.00
CA ILE A 89 -14.46 -4.14 -10.30
C ILE A 89 -15.92 -3.96 -10.73
N GLN A 90 -16.72 -3.22 -9.96
CA GLN A 90 -18.13 -2.98 -10.31
C GLN A 90 -18.29 -2.23 -11.64
N THR A 91 -17.39 -1.30 -11.92
CA THR A 91 -17.44 -0.47 -13.13
C THR A 91 -17.13 -1.26 -14.38
N PHE A 92 -16.16 -2.17 -14.31
CA PHE A 92 -15.56 -2.78 -15.49
C PHE A 92 -15.77 -4.30 -15.61
N LEU A 93 -16.10 -4.99 -14.52
CA LEU A 93 -16.14 -6.45 -14.46
C LEU A 93 -17.52 -7.01 -14.07
N ALA A 94 -18.48 -6.15 -13.71
CA ALA A 94 -19.85 -6.59 -13.43
C ALA A 94 -20.55 -7.15 -14.68
N ALA A 95 -21.51 -8.04 -14.46
CA ALA A 95 -22.29 -8.65 -15.54
C ALA A 95 -23.04 -7.58 -16.36
N GLY A 96 -23.00 -7.72 -17.70
CA GLY A 96 -23.68 -6.80 -18.62
C GLY A 96 -22.98 -5.44 -18.83
N VAL A 97 -21.79 -5.24 -18.26
CA VAL A 97 -20.99 -4.03 -18.53
C VAL A 97 -20.54 -3.99 -19.99
N VAL A 98 -20.73 -2.84 -20.63
CA VAL A 98 -20.15 -2.52 -21.94
C VAL A 98 -19.05 -1.48 -21.73
N CYS A 99 -17.82 -1.85 -22.06
CA CYS A 99 -16.66 -0.96 -22.01
C CYS A 99 -16.49 -0.20 -23.32
N VAL A 100 -15.80 0.93 -23.24
CA VAL A 100 -15.47 1.76 -24.40
C VAL A 100 -14.01 1.63 -24.79
N ASP A 101 -13.72 1.69 -26.08
CA ASP A 101 -12.37 1.72 -26.63
C ASP A 101 -11.74 3.12 -26.55
N LYS A 102 -10.59 3.31 -27.22
CA LYS A 102 -9.85 4.57 -27.26
C LYS A 102 -10.60 5.71 -27.97
N ASP A 103 -11.55 5.36 -28.85
CA ASP A 103 -12.36 6.28 -29.65
C ASP A 103 -13.73 6.53 -28.99
N ALA A 104 -13.90 6.07 -27.73
CA ALA A 104 -15.12 6.12 -26.94
C ALA A 104 -16.30 5.34 -27.53
N MET A 105 -16.02 4.37 -28.40
CA MET A 105 -17.03 3.49 -28.98
C MET A 105 -17.16 2.19 -28.17
N PRO A 106 -18.33 1.53 -28.17
CA PRO A 106 -18.50 0.21 -27.57
C PRO A 106 -17.46 -0.77 -28.10
N MET A 107 -16.74 -1.40 -27.17
CA MET A 107 -15.66 -2.32 -27.51
C MET A 107 -16.21 -3.63 -28.09
N ALA A 108 -15.52 -4.20 -29.09
CA ALA A 108 -15.88 -5.52 -29.60
C ALA A 108 -15.79 -6.57 -28.47
N PRO A 109 -16.73 -7.53 -28.38
CA PRO A 109 -16.80 -8.47 -27.25
C PRO A 109 -15.49 -9.23 -26.97
N ALA A 110 -14.76 -9.64 -28.02
CA ALA A 110 -13.49 -10.33 -27.89
C ALA A 110 -12.39 -9.46 -27.24
N ILE A 111 -12.27 -8.20 -27.68
CA ILE A 111 -11.29 -7.25 -27.14
C ILE A 111 -11.65 -6.85 -25.71
N GLN A 112 -12.95 -6.71 -25.43
CA GLN A 112 -13.43 -6.44 -24.08
C GLN A 112 -13.10 -7.60 -23.14
N ALA A 113 -13.35 -8.84 -23.55
CA ALA A 113 -13.03 -10.03 -22.76
C ALA A 113 -11.52 -10.13 -22.47
N GLU A 114 -10.67 -9.84 -23.47
CA GLU A 114 -9.21 -9.79 -23.31
C GLU A 114 -8.79 -8.76 -22.26
N LYS A 115 -9.24 -7.51 -22.38
CA LYS A 115 -8.89 -6.45 -21.42
C LYS A 115 -9.49 -6.64 -20.04
N GLN A 116 -10.69 -7.21 -19.94
CA GLN A 116 -11.28 -7.58 -18.65
C GLN A 116 -10.49 -8.72 -18.00
N THR A 117 -9.97 -9.66 -18.78
CA THR A 117 -9.04 -10.71 -18.30
C THR A 117 -7.75 -10.09 -17.79
N GLU A 118 -7.16 -9.14 -18.50
CA GLU A 118 -5.97 -8.41 -18.05
C GLU A 118 -6.21 -7.67 -16.72
N LEU A 119 -7.32 -6.94 -16.60
CA LEU A 119 -7.70 -6.26 -15.36
C LEU A 119 -7.87 -7.26 -14.20
N ARG A 120 -8.50 -8.40 -14.46
CA ARG A 120 -8.69 -9.49 -13.50
C ARG A 120 -7.37 -10.04 -12.99
N THR A 121 -6.47 -10.43 -13.89
CA THR A 121 -5.12 -10.90 -13.53
C THR A 121 -4.36 -9.86 -12.71
N THR A 122 -4.46 -8.59 -13.11
CA THR A 122 -3.81 -7.47 -12.40
C THR A 122 -4.39 -7.29 -10.98
N LEU A 123 -5.70 -7.43 -10.81
CA LEU A 123 -6.37 -7.38 -9.50
C LEU A 123 -5.98 -8.55 -8.60
N VAL A 124 -5.88 -9.77 -9.15
CA VAL A 124 -5.43 -10.94 -8.39
C VAL A 124 -3.98 -10.74 -7.94
N GLN A 125 -3.10 -10.23 -8.81
CA GLN A 125 -1.72 -9.90 -8.44
C GLN A 125 -1.69 -8.82 -7.35
N PHE A 126 -2.46 -7.75 -7.51
CA PHE A 126 -2.60 -6.69 -6.51
C PHE A 126 -2.96 -7.26 -5.14
N LEU A 127 -3.97 -8.13 -5.07
CA LEU A 127 -4.46 -8.69 -3.83
C LEU A 127 -3.47 -9.68 -3.19
N ASN A 128 -2.75 -10.48 -3.98
CA ASN A 128 -1.69 -11.34 -3.45
C ASN A 128 -0.55 -10.54 -2.81
N VAL A 129 -0.13 -9.45 -3.45
CA VAL A 129 0.88 -8.55 -2.89
C VAL A 129 0.33 -7.83 -1.65
N ALA A 130 -0.92 -7.35 -1.70
CA ALA A 130 -1.59 -6.71 -0.58
C ALA A 130 -1.69 -7.62 0.65
N LEU A 131 -2.06 -8.89 0.46
CA LEU A 131 -2.10 -9.89 1.54
C LEU A 131 -0.74 -10.08 2.20
N THR A 132 0.33 -10.09 1.40
CA THR A 132 1.70 -10.16 1.92
C THR A 132 2.05 -8.91 2.74
N VAL A 133 1.72 -7.71 2.25
CA VAL A 133 1.96 -6.46 2.99
C VAL A 133 1.12 -6.38 4.27
N LEU A 134 -0.13 -6.87 4.27
CA LEU A 134 -0.96 -6.96 5.48
C LEU A 134 -0.33 -7.87 6.53
N THR A 135 0.27 -8.99 6.11
CA THR A 135 0.98 -9.91 7.01
C THR A 135 2.20 -9.20 7.64
N ILE A 136 3.01 -8.52 6.82
CA ILE A 136 4.15 -7.71 7.29
C ILE A 136 3.68 -6.63 8.28
N SER A 137 2.64 -5.89 7.93
CA SER A 137 2.03 -4.84 8.76
C SER A 137 1.63 -5.38 10.13
N ARG A 138 0.91 -6.52 10.16
CA ARG A 138 0.48 -7.17 11.40
C ARG A 138 1.66 -7.54 12.30
N ASP A 139 2.72 -8.10 11.72
CA ASP A 139 3.90 -8.50 12.49
C ASP A 139 4.68 -7.30 13.03
N LEU A 140 4.70 -6.19 12.30
CA LEU A 140 5.27 -4.92 12.78
C LEU A 140 4.47 -4.35 13.94
N PHE A 141 3.14 -4.29 13.85
CA PHE A 141 2.28 -3.83 14.94
C PHE A 141 2.44 -4.67 16.21
N ARG A 142 2.51 -5.99 16.07
CA ARG A 142 2.79 -6.91 17.20
C ARG A 142 4.13 -6.57 17.85
N ARG A 143 5.19 -6.39 17.06
CA ARG A 143 6.53 -6.03 17.58
C ARG A 143 6.52 -4.70 18.31
N THR A 144 5.87 -3.67 17.76
CA THR A 144 5.81 -2.35 18.40
C THR A 144 5.04 -2.39 19.72
N ASN A 145 3.90 -3.08 19.78
CA ASN A 145 3.15 -3.26 21.03
C ASN A 145 3.95 -4.00 22.12
N HIS A 146 4.77 -4.99 21.74
CA HIS A 146 5.63 -5.70 22.69
C HIS A 146 6.82 -4.86 23.19
N HIS A 147 7.40 -3.99 22.35
CA HIS A 147 8.43 -3.05 22.78
C HIS A 147 7.87 -2.06 23.82
N HIS A 148 6.64 -1.56 23.62
CA HIS A 148 6.01 -0.66 24.58
C HIS A 148 5.77 -1.32 25.96
N ARG A 149 5.36 -2.60 25.99
CA ARG A 149 5.07 -3.31 27.25
C ARG A 149 6.31 -3.73 28.04
N SER A 150 7.48 -3.76 27.42
CA SER A 150 8.74 -4.19 28.05
C SER A 150 9.59 -3.05 28.60
N VAL A 151 9.29 -1.80 28.26
CA VAL A 151 9.90 -0.62 28.91
C VAL A 151 9.14 -0.33 30.21
N PRO A 152 9.74 -0.47 31.41
CA PRO A 152 9.09 -0.07 32.64
C PRO A 152 8.90 1.44 32.61
N SER A 153 7.66 1.90 32.79
CA SER A 153 7.35 3.30 33.05
C SER A 153 8.13 3.74 34.30
N ALA A 154 9.22 4.49 34.11
CA ALA A 154 9.94 5.14 35.19
C ALA A 154 9.11 6.33 35.71
N SER A 155 7.96 6.04 36.31
CA SER A 155 7.09 7.03 36.95
C SER A 155 6.41 6.41 38.17
N ALA A 156 7.23 5.87 39.07
CA ALA A 156 6.85 5.57 40.45
C ALA A 156 8.09 5.54 41.35
N ALA A 157 8.79 6.66 41.49
CA ALA A 157 9.73 6.87 42.58
C ALA A 157 9.28 8.11 43.35
N GLY A 158 8.82 7.88 44.58
CA GLY A 158 8.08 8.84 45.39
C GLY A 158 8.85 10.12 45.72
N LEU A 159 8.12 11.24 45.68
CA LEU A 159 8.53 12.44 46.40
C LEU A 159 8.31 12.20 47.89
N SER A 160 9.39 11.99 48.62
CA SER A 160 9.47 12.28 50.06
C SER A 160 10.63 13.24 50.25
N SER A 161 10.29 14.50 50.50
CA SER A 161 11.20 15.59 50.80
C SER A 161 11.82 15.40 52.20
N THR A 162 13.14 15.35 52.30
CA THR A 162 13.85 15.85 53.49
C THR A 162 15.31 16.20 53.17
N THR A 163 15.54 17.50 53.14
CA THR A 163 16.67 18.38 53.44
C THR A 163 18.06 17.82 53.89
N ILE A 164 19.12 18.47 53.37
CA ILE A 164 20.38 18.99 54.03
C ILE A 164 21.76 18.51 53.46
N THR A 165 22.51 19.54 53.00
CA THR A 165 23.99 19.78 52.88
C THR A 165 24.91 19.08 51.86
N SER A 166 25.54 19.93 51.04
CA SER A 166 26.85 19.82 50.36
C SER A 166 28.03 20.07 51.35
N PRO A 167 29.35 20.00 50.98
CA PRO A 167 29.94 19.82 49.64
C PRO A 167 31.20 18.90 49.55
N THR A 168 31.84 18.92 48.38
CA THR A 168 33.27 18.71 48.00
C THR A 168 33.74 17.45 47.26
N ASN A 169 34.36 17.73 46.09
CA ASN A 169 35.48 17.09 45.37
C ASN A 169 35.25 15.98 44.31
N SER A 170 35.20 16.44 43.06
CA SER A 170 36.08 16.08 41.92
C SER A 170 36.51 14.62 41.71
N ALA A 171 36.01 14.00 40.63
CA ALA A 171 36.82 13.19 39.70
C ALA A 171 36.12 13.09 38.33
N THR A 172 36.88 13.46 37.30
CA THR A 172 36.54 13.37 35.88
C THR A 172 36.55 11.91 35.42
N SER A 173 35.43 11.42 34.88
CA SER A 173 35.42 10.23 34.01
C SER A 173 34.36 10.42 32.93
N SER A 174 34.84 10.72 31.72
CA SER A 174 34.07 10.82 30.49
C SER A 174 33.63 9.42 30.03
N SER A 175 32.41 9.02 30.39
CA SER A 175 31.68 7.95 29.72
C SER A 175 30.72 8.58 28.71
N THR A 176 31.00 8.41 27.43
CA THR A 176 30.10 8.75 26.32
C THR A 176 28.86 7.85 26.37
N SER A 177 27.82 8.32 27.05
CA SER A 177 26.47 7.76 26.94
C SER A 177 25.85 8.29 25.65
N SER A 178 25.69 7.40 24.66
CA SER A 178 24.85 7.66 23.49
C SER A 178 23.41 7.84 23.95
N SER A 179 22.98 9.09 24.08
CA SER A 179 21.59 9.44 24.36
C SER A 179 20.73 9.02 23.18
N ASN A 180 20.09 7.86 23.29
CA ASN A 180 18.91 7.54 22.49
C ASN A 180 17.85 8.58 22.86
N ASN A 181 17.56 9.50 21.94
CA ASN A 181 16.40 10.37 22.00
C ASN A 181 15.13 9.51 21.86
N TYR A 182 14.70 8.88 22.94
CA TYR A 182 13.40 8.25 23.05
C TYR A 182 12.35 9.35 23.19
N HIS A 183 11.47 9.49 22.20
CA HIS A 183 10.38 10.46 22.20
C HIS A 183 9.06 9.74 22.52
N PRO A 184 8.50 9.87 23.73
CA PRO A 184 7.29 9.14 24.15
C PRO A 184 6.04 9.45 23.30
N SER A 185 6.07 10.54 22.54
CA SER A 185 4.99 10.98 21.65
C SER A 185 4.83 10.11 20.40
N GLU A 186 5.89 9.46 19.92
CA GLU A 186 5.81 8.63 18.71
C GLU A 186 5.12 7.27 18.97
N ASP A 187 5.26 6.73 20.18
CA ASP A 187 4.65 5.44 20.57
C ASP A 187 3.14 5.56 20.85
N ALA A 188 2.68 6.71 21.37
CA ALA A 188 1.27 6.99 21.57
C ALA A 188 0.49 7.07 20.24
N ASP A 189 1.11 7.64 19.19
CA ASP A 189 0.58 7.62 17.82
C ASP A 189 0.46 6.20 17.28
N VAL A 190 1.41 5.31 17.58
CA VAL A 190 1.40 3.93 17.05
C VAL A 190 0.35 3.06 17.71
N LEU A 191 0.01 3.29 18.98
CA LEU A 191 -1.11 2.61 19.65
C LEU A 191 -2.48 3.01 19.06
N GLN A 192 -2.61 4.24 18.53
CA GLN A 192 -3.81 4.66 17.78
C GLN A 192 -3.93 4.01 16.40
N LEU A 193 -2.89 3.31 15.93
CA LEU A 193 -2.91 2.61 14.64
C LEU A 193 -3.43 1.17 14.74
N ALA A 194 -3.52 0.57 15.92
CA ALA A 194 -4.04 -0.79 16.08
C ALA A 194 -5.49 -0.99 15.55
N PRO A 195 -6.42 -0.03 15.74
CA PRO A 195 -7.74 -0.07 15.09
C PRO A 195 -7.69 -0.10 13.55
N LEU A 196 -6.65 0.44 12.91
CA LEU A 196 -6.54 0.48 11.44
C LEU A 196 -6.23 -0.89 10.84
N GLN A 197 -5.61 -1.81 11.58
CA GLN A 197 -5.23 -3.12 11.03
C GLN A 197 -6.47 -3.97 10.72
N GLU A 198 -7.44 -4.06 11.64
CA GLU A 198 -8.70 -4.76 11.39
C GLU A 198 -9.51 -4.12 10.25
N GLU A 199 -9.49 -2.78 10.16
CA GLU A 199 -10.12 -2.06 9.06
C GLU A 199 -9.49 -2.39 7.70
N PHE A 200 -8.15 -2.49 7.63
CA PHE A 200 -7.46 -2.88 6.40
C PHE A 200 -7.80 -4.31 5.99
N GLU A 201 -7.87 -5.23 6.95
CA GLU A 201 -8.21 -6.63 6.71
C GLU A 201 -9.67 -6.78 6.25
N LYS A 202 -10.60 -6.03 6.87
CA LYS A 202 -12.00 -5.97 6.44
C LYS A 202 -12.15 -5.36 5.04
N ALA A 203 -11.42 -4.28 4.75
CA ALA A 203 -11.40 -3.67 3.43
C ALA A 203 -10.84 -4.62 2.37
N PHE A 204 -9.76 -5.33 2.68
CA PHE A 204 -9.20 -6.38 1.83
C PHE A 204 -10.22 -7.47 1.54
N GLY A 205 -10.88 -8.00 2.58
CA GLY A 205 -11.91 -9.03 2.43
C GLY A 205 -13.06 -8.57 1.52
N LYS A 206 -13.51 -7.32 1.67
CA LYS A 206 -14.53 -6.74 0.80
C LYS A 206 -14.09 -6.72 -0.67
N ILE A 207 -12.83 -6.39 -0.96
CA ILE A 207 -12.33 -6.36 -2.35
C ILE A 207 -12.32 -7.76 -2.95
N VAL A 208 -11.82 -8.75 -2.22
CA VAL A 208 -11.79 -10.16 -2.66
C VAL A 208 -13.20 -10.67 -2.93
N ALA A 209 -14.15 -10.39 -2.02
CA ALA A 209 -15.55 -10.79 -2.20
C ALA A 209 -16.19 -10.18 -3.44
N VAL A 210 -15.97 -8.88 -3.69
CA VAL A 210 -16.48 -8.20 -4.89
C VAL A 210 -15.81 -8.72 -6.16
N LEU A 211 -14.52 -9.05 -6.10
CA LEU A 211 -13.80 -9.67 -7.23
C LEU A 211 -14.37 -11.05 -7.55
N ALA A 212 -14.54 -11.91 -6.57
CA ALA A 212 -15.10 -13.25 -6.76
C ALA A 212 -16.51 -13.20 -7.36
N ALA A 213 -17.37 -12.31 -6.83
CA ALA A 213 -18.73 -12.13 -7.34
C ALA A 213 -18.79 -11.58 -8.78
N SER A 214 -17.68 -11.10 -9.33
CA SER A 214 -17.61 -10.64 -10.72
C SER A 214 -17.32 -11.76 -11.72
N TYR A 215 -17.10 -13.00 -11.27
CA TYR A 215 -16.98 -14.18 -12.12
C TYR A 215 -18.30 -14.96 -12.15
N ALA A 216 -18.54 -15.68 -13.25
CA ALA A 216 -19.64 -16.64 -13.31
C ALA A 216 -19.32 -17.88 -12.47
N ASP A 217 -18.11 -18.42 -12.65
CA ASP A 217 -17.53 -19.50 -11.86
C ASP A 217 -16.23 -19.00 -11.22
N GLU A 218 -16.04 -19.30 -9.93
CA GLU A 218 -14.85 -18.85 -9.21
C GLU A 218 -13.58 -19.52 -9.75
N PRO A 219 -12.56 -18.73 -10.16
CA PRO A 219 -11.30 -19.30 -10.65
C PRO A 219 -10.39 -19.75 -9.49
N ASP A 220 -9.53 -20.75 -9.78
CA ASP A 220 -8.63 -21.38 -8.81
C ASP A 220 -7.71 -20.38 -8.09
N ASP A 221 -7.29 -19.30 -8.76
CA ASP A 221 -6.42 -18.27 -8.20
C ASP A 221 -7.12 -17.39 -7.15
N VAL A 222 -8.41 -17.10 -7.33
CA VAL A 222 -9.24 -16.39 -6.35
C VAL A 222 -9.56 -17.30 -5.16
N ALA A 223 -9.85 -18.58 -5.42
CA ALA A 223 -10.05 -19.57 -4.36
C ALA A 223 -8.77 -19.75 -3.51
N ALA A 224 -7.61 -19.85 -4.16
CA ALA A 224 -6.30 -19.91 -3.50
C ALA A 224 -6.01 -18.64 -2.69
N LEU A 225 -6.35 -17.46 -3.22
CA LEU A 225 -6.20 -16.19 -2.51
C LEU A 225 -7.05 -16.14 -1.23
N ARG A 226 -8.31 -16.61 -1.27
CA ARG A 226 -9.16 -16.71 -0.09
C ARG A 226 -8.62 -17.69 0.94
N ALA A 227 -8.20 -18.88 0.51
CA ALA A 227 -7.58 -19.86 1.38
C ALA A 227 -6.31 -19.30 2.04
N ALA A 228 -5.48 -18.57 1.29
CA ALA A 228 -4.31 -17.90 1.82
C ALA A 228 -4.66 -16.78 2.80
N ALA A 229 -5.72 -16.00 2.55
CA ALA A 229 -6.20 -14.97 3.48
C ALA A 229 -6.72 -15.57 4.78
N ALA A 230 -7.49 -16.66 4.70
CA ALA A 230 -7.96 -17.41 5.86
C ALA A 230 -6.79 -17.96 6.68
N PHE A 231 -5.81 -18.59 6.03
CA PHE A 231 -4.65 -19.15 6.71
C PHE A 231 -3.75 -18.06 7.33
N LYS A 232 -3.40 -17.01 6.57
CA LYS A 232 -2.43 -16.01 7.01
C LYS A 232 -3.04 -15.02 7.98
N LEU A 233 -4.27 -14.56 7.75
CA LEU A 233 -4.89 -13.47 8.51
C LEU A 233 -6.07 -13.93 9.37
N GLY A 234 -6.54 -15.17 9.26
CA GLY A 234 -7.72 -15.64 9.99
C GLY A 234 -9.03 -15.08 9.43
N LEU A 235 -9.02 -14.58 8.19
CA LEU A 235 -10.17 -13.92 7.58
C LEU A 235 -11.11 -14.94 6.92
N THR A 236 -12.41 -14.79 7.17
CA THR A 236 -13.46 -15.46 6.38
C THR A 236 -13.87 -14.52 5.24
N VAL A 237 -13.44 -14.82 4.01
CA VAL A 237 -13.55 -13.95 2.82
C VAL A 237 -14.16 -14.70 1.65
#